data_AF-A0A7V3I131-F1
#
_entry.id   AF-A0A7V3I131-F1
#
_cell.length_a   1.000
_cell.length_b   1.000
_cell.length_c   1.000
_cell.angle_alpha   90.00
_cell.angle_beta   90.00
_cell.angle_gamma   90.00
#
_symmetry.space_group_name_H-M   'P 1'
#
loop_
_entity.id
_entity.type
_entity.pdbx_description
1 polymer ?
#
loop_
_entity_poly.entity_id
_entity_poly.type
_entity_poly.pdbx_seq_one_letter_code
_entity_poly.pdbx_strand_id
1 'polypeptide(L)'
;MYFAGVDLAWAGRNPTGVAVVDAGGRLVHVGAVRDDAEILAALRPYLRGDCVVAFDAPLVVTNPTGQRPAEAALNRDFRRFEAGAHPSNTTKPEFAGGPRAARLARALNLDMDPRSSAGRRAIEVYPHPATVVLFR
;
A
#
# COMPACT_ATOMS: atom_id res chain seq x y z
N MET A 1 -0.69 -18.93 -4.67
CA MET A 1 -0.65 -17.47 -4.69
C MET A 1 -0.75 -16.97 -3.27
N TYR A 2 -0.03 -15.90 -2.92
CA TYR A 2 -0.14 -15.22 -1.63
C TYR A 2 -0.59 -13.78 -1.85
N PHE A 3 -1.31 -13.25 -0.87
CA PHE A 3 -1.71 -11.84 -0.82
C PHE A 3 -1.09 -11.23 0.43
N ALA A 4 -0.38 -10.12 0.27
CA ALA A 4 0.24 -9.41 1.37
C ALA A 4 -0.38 -8.04 1.55
N GLY A 5 -0.60 -7.64 2.80
CA GLY A 5 -0.98 -6.28 3.19
C GLY A 5 0.17 -5.61 3.93
N VAL A 6 0.45 -4.36 3.59
CA VAL A 6 1.48 -3.53 4.22
C VAL A 6 0.83 -2.22 4.69
N ASP A 7 0.59 -2.12 6.00
CA ASP A 7 0.18 -0.87 6.66
C ASP A 7 1.42 -0.01 6.87
N LEU A 8 1.74 0.77 5.83
CA LEU A 8 3.04 1.38 5.67
C LEU A 8 3.08 2.76 6.34
N ALA A 9 3.92 2.89 7.36
CA ALA A 9 4.29 4.21 7.85
C ALA A 9 5.00 5.00 6.73
N TRP A 10 4.47 6.17 6.35
CA TRP A 10 5.02 6.96 5.24
C TRP A 10 6.48 7.37 5.49
N ALA A 11 6.82 7.67 6.75
CA ALA A 11 8.18 7.92 7.21
C ALA A 11 8.74 6.73 8.01
N GLY A 12 10.06 6.53 7.98
CA GLY A 12 10.73 5.40 8.65
C GLY A 12 10.82 5.48 10.19
N ARG A 13 10.03 6.34 10.84
CA ARG A 13 10.06 6.51 12.30
C ARG A 13 9.13 5.54 13.03
N ASN A 14 7.98 5.24 12.43
CA ASN A 14 6.93 4.43 13.05
C ASN A 14 7.00 2.99 12.50
N PRO A 15 6.56 2.00 13.32
CA PRO A 15 6.45 0.63 12.84
C PRO A 15 5.46 0.52 11.68
N THR A 16 5.68 -0.47 10.83
CA THR A 16 4.87 -0.86 9.68
C THR A 16 4.27 -2.23 9.96
N GLY A 17 2.96 -2.37 9.81
CA GLY A 17 2.27 -3.65 9.90
C GLY A 17 2.43 -4.44 8.61
N VAL A 18 2.67 -5.76 8.73
CA VAL A 18 2.72 -6.68 7.61
C VAL A 18 1.83 -7.88 7.91
N ALA A 19 0.99 -8.25 6.95
CA ALA A 19 0.17 -9.46 7.02
C ALA A 19 0.24 -10.21 5.68
N VAL A 20 0.20 -11.54 5.73
CA VAL A 20 0.15 -12.39 4.53
C VAL A 20 -0.93 -13.44 4.68
N VAL A 21 -1.77 -13.57 3.67
CA VAL A 21 -2.77 -14.64 3.54
C VAL A 21 -2.45 -15.53 2.34
N ASP A 22 -2.72 -16.83 2.48
CA ASP A 22 -2.67 -17.78 1.37
C ASP A 22 -3.93 -17.71 0.48
N ALA A 23 -3.95 -18.49 -0.60
CA ALA A 23 -5.08 -18.53 -1.54
C ALA A 23 -6.40 -19.04 -0.91
N GLY A 24 -6.33 -19.73 0.23
CA GLY A 24 -7.49 -20.15 1.00
C GLY A 24 -7.98 -19.08 1.99
N GLY A 25 -7.34 -17.90 2.02
CA GLY A 25 -7.65 -16.83 2.96
C GLY A 25 -7.09 -17.04 4.37
N ARG A 26 -6.23 -18.05 4.58
CA ARG A 26 -5.63 -18.30 5.88
C ARG A 26 -4.50 -17.31 6.13
N LEU A 27 -4.51 -16.65 7.29
CA LEU A 27 -3.40 -15.82 7.75
C LEU A 27 -2.18 -16.71 8.05
N VAL A 28 -1.09 -16.49 7.31
CA VAL A 28 0.15 -17.26 7.44
C VAL A 28 1.32 -16.45 8.01
N HIS A 29 1.15 -15.13 8.08
CA HIS A 29 2.10 -14.22 8.70
C HIS A 29 1.39 -12.97 9.19
N VAL A 30 1.78 -12.48 10.37
CA VAL A 30 1.43 -11.16 10.87
C VAL A 30 2.55 -10.64 11.76
N GLY A 31 2.91 -9.37 11.62
CA GLY A 31 3.97 -8.77 12.42
C GLY A 31 4.08 -7.27 12.22
N ALA A 32 4.88 -6.64 13.07
CA ALA A 32 5.28 -5.25 12.94
C ALA A 32 6.80 -5.17 12.78
N VAL A 33 7.25 -4.35 11.82
CA VAL A 33 8.65 -4.15 11.46
C VAL A 33 8.95 -2.65 11.37
N ARG A 34 10.21 -2.25 11.44
CA ARG A 34 10.61 -0.83 11.54
C ARG A 34 11.11 -0.26 10.22
N ASP A 35 11.92 -1.02 9.50
CA ASP A 35 12.60 -0.51 8.30
C ASP A 35 12.26 -1.28 7.01
N ASP A 36 12.70 -0.74 5.88
CA ASP A 36 12.47 -1.32 4.55
C ASP A 36 13.09 -2.72 4.42
N ALA A 37 14.25 -2.98 5.04
CA ALA A 37 14.92 -4.26 4.95
C ALA A 37 14.14 -5.35 5.71
N GLU A 38 13.62 -5.02 6.89
CA GLU A 38 12.75 -5.90 7.67
C GLU A 38 11.41 -6.17 6.96
N ILE A 39 10.80 -5.17 6.32
CA ILE A 39 9.60 -5.36 5.48
C ILE A 39 9.91 -6.36 4.36
N LEU A 40 11.00 -6.15 3.63
CA LEU A 40 11.40 -7.04 2.54
C LEU A 40 11.70 -8.46 3.05
N ALA A 41 12.38 -8.59 4.18
CA ALA A 41 12.70 -9.88 4.80
C ALA A 41 11.43 -10.63 5.21
N ALA A 42 10.43 -9.94 5.78
CA ALA A 42 9.15 -10.53 6.16
C ALA A 42 8.35 -11.02 4.95
N LEU A 43 8.37 -10.27 3.84
CA LEU A 43 7.57 -10.57 2.65
C LEU A 43 8.19 -11.62 1.72
N ARG A 44 9.52 -11.58 1.49
CA ARG A 44 10.23 -12.42 0.50
C ARG A 44 9.92 -13.93 0.57
N PRO A 45 9.74 -14.56 1.74
CA PRO A 45 9.39 -15.98 1.81
C PRO A 45 8.10 -16.34 1.06
N TYR A 46 7.14 -15.42 0.99
CA TYR A 46 5.81 -15.63 0.42
C TYR A 46 5.69 -15.16 -1.04
N LEU A 47 6.58 -14.28 -1.50
CA LEU A 47 6.50 -13.63 -2.82
C LEU A 47 7.39 -14.30 -3.88
N ARG A 48 7.55 -15.64 -3.83
CA ARG A 48 8.37 -16.40 -4.80
C ARG A 48 7.66 -16.62 -6.15
N GLY A 49 6.34 -16.79 -6.14
CA GLY A 49 5.52 -16.95 -7.35
C GLY A 49 4.55 -15.78 -7.53
N ASP A 50 3.37 -16.06 -8.08
CA ASP A 50 2.30 -15.07 -8.23
C ASP A 50 1.86 -14.52 -6.87
N CYS A 51 1.73 -13.20 -6.82
CA CYS A 51 1.37 -12.47 -5.63
C CYS A 51 0.76 -11.10 -5.94
N VAL A 52 -0.05 -10.63 -4.98
CA VAL A 52 -0.50 -9.23 -4.94
C VAL A 52 -0.09 -8.66 -3.58
N VAL A 53 0.57 -7.50 -3.61
CA VAL A 53 0.93 -6.76 -2.40
C VAL A 53 0.14 -5.46 -2.36
N ALA A 54 -0.72 -5.33 -1.36
CA ALA A 54 -1.50 -4.14 -1.08
C ALA A 54 -0.75 -3.24 -0.10
N PHE A 55 -0.50 -1.99 -0.48
CA PHE A 55 0.13 -0.98 0.36
C PHE A 55 -0.91 0.04 0.81
N ASP A 56 -1.07 0.24 2.12
CA ASP A 56 -1.78 1.40 2.69
C ASP A 56 -0.86 2.63 2.67
N ALA A 57 -0.44 3.00 1.46
CA ALA A 57 0.39 4.16 1.20
C ALA A 57 0.42 4.47 -0.31
N PRO A 58 0.63 5.74 -0.68
CA PRO A 58 0.74 6.16 -2.06
C PRO A 58 1.79 5.37 -2.86
N LEU A 59 1.43 4.84 -4.03
CA LEU A 59 2.36 4.23 -5.00
C LEU A 59 2.80 5.23 -6.09
N VAL A 60 1.91 6.13 -6.50
CA VAL A 60 2.19 7.10 -7.56
C VAL A 60 1.89 8.51 -7.07
N VAL A 61 2.94 9.33 -6.87
CA VAL A 61 2.80 10.73 -6.47
C VAL A 61 3.62 11.58 -7.44
N THR A 62 2.93 12.30 -8.31
CA THR A 62 3.53 13.12 -9.38
C THR A 62 3.02 14.55 -9.39
N ASN A 63 1.95 14.84 -8.67
CA ASN A 63 1.38 16.18 -8.55
C ASN A 63 2.25 17.06 -7.62
N PRO A 64 2.53 18.33 -8.01
CA PRO A 64 3.29 19.24 -7.17
C PRO A 64 2.64 19.51 -5.82
N THR A 65 1.35 19.86 -5.84
CA THR A 65 0.58 20.25 -4.66
C THR A 65 -0.82 19.61 -4.68
N GLY A 66 -1.59 19.82 -3.61
CA GLY A 66 -2.99 19.39 -3.53
C GLY A 66 -3.18 17.88 -3.43
N GLN A 67 -4.38 17.43 -3.79
CA GLN A 67 -4.80 16.02 -3.85
C GLN A 67 -4.57 15.46 -5.25
N ARG A 68 -4.22 14.17 -5.35
CA ARG A 68 -4.27 13.44 -6.63
C ARG A 68 -5.72 13.23 -7.06
N PRO A 69 -5.98 12.98 -8.36
CA PRO A 69 -7.29 12.55 -8.82
C PRO A 69 -7.84 11.33 -8.07
N ALA A 70 -6.95 10.43 -7.62
CA ALA A 70 -7.31 9.27 -6.80
C ALA A 70 -7.92 9.67 -5.44
N GLU A 71 -7.22 10.49 -4.63
CA GLU A 71 -7.78 11.01 -3.38
C GLU A 71 -9.07 11.81 -3.62
N ALA A 72 -9.10 12.68 -4.64
CA ALA A 72 -10.27 13.52 -4.90
C ALA A 72 -11.52 12.66 -5.20
N ALA A 73 -11.35 11.60 -6.00
CA ALA A 73 -12.42 10.65 -6.29
C ALA A 73 -12.86 9.86 -5.05
N LEU A 74 -11.91 9.35 -4.27
CA LEU A 74 -12.19 8.62 -3.04
C LEU A 74 -12.91 9.51 -2.01
N ASN A 75 -12.43 10.74 -1.82
CA ASN A 75 -12.94 11.68 -0.84
C ASN A 75 -14.33 12.19 -1.19
N ARG A 76 -14.69 12.28 -2.47
CA ARG A 76 -16.07 12.58 -2.89
C ARG A 76 -17.07 11.61 -2.26
N ASP A 77 -16.71 10.33 -2.18
CA ASP A 77 -17.61 9.27 -1.76
C ASP A 77 -17.50 8.96 -0.25
N PHE A 78 -16.28 9.10 0.32
CA PHE A 78 -15.99 8.65 1.68
C PHE A 78 -15.76 9.74 2.73
N ARG A 79 -15.59 11.02 2.37
CA ARG A 79 -15.34 12.10 3.35
C ARG A 79 -16.44 12.22 4.40
N ARG A 80 -17.69 11.95 4.03
CA ARG A 80 -18.87 12.05 4.92
C ARG A 80 -18.86 11.02 6.04
N PHE A 81 -18.01 10.01 5.92
CA PHE A 81 -17.81 8.95 6.90
C PHE A 81 -16.50 9.12 7.67
N GLU A 82 -15.82 10.26 7.52
CA GLU A 82 -14.49 10.50 8.09
C GLU A 82 -13.42 9.51 7.60
N ALA A 83 -13.68 8.87 6.45
CA ALA A 83 -12.84 7.84 5.83
C ALA A 83 -12.16 8.35 4.54
N GLY A 84 -11.81 9.64 4.51
CA GLY A 84 -11.15 10.27 3.35
C GLY A 84 -9.63 10.18 3.43
N ALA A 85 -8.97 9.99 2.28
CA ALA A 85 -7.53 9.98 2.16
C ALA A 85 -6.92 11.38 2.27
N HIS A 86 -5.79 11.45 2.97
CA HIS A 86 -4.98 12.67 3.04
C HIS A 86 -4.32 12.98 1.70
N PRO A 87 -4.11 14.27 1.36
CA PRO A 87 -3.41 14.64 0.14
C PRO A 87 -1.99 14.08 0.09
N SER A 88 -1.59 13.55 -1.07
CA SER A 88 -0.21 13.15 -1.36
C SER A 88 0.32 13.98 -2.53
N ASN A 89 1.47 14.61 -2.36
CA ASN A 89 2.06 15.51 -3.36
C ASN A 89 3.57 15.72 -3.11
N THR A 90 4.30 16.22 -4.10
CA THR A 90 5.77 16.29 -4.03
C THR A 90 6.32 17.39 -3.13
N THR A 91 5.49 18.33 -2.64
CA THR A 91 5.94 19.29 -1.59
C THR A 91 6.11 18.65 -0.22
N LYS A 92 5.54 17.46 0.01
CA LYS A 92 5.66 16.75 1.28
C LYS A 92 7.02 16.03 1.38
N PRO A 93 7.78 16.21 2.47
CA PRO A 93 9.11 15.61 2.62
C PRO A 93 9.13 14.10 2.43
N GLU A 94 8.07 13.40 2.81
CA GLU A 94 7.94 11.94 2.71
C GLU A 94 7.93 11.44 1.25
N PHE A 95 7.64 12.32 0.28
CA PHE A 95 7.58 12.01 -1.14
C PHE A 95 8.71 12.63 -1.97
N ALA A 96 9.64 13.36 -1.35
CA ALA A 96 10.76 14.03 -2.06
C ALA A 96 11.66 13.04 -2.81
N GLY A 97 11.85 11.82 -2.27
CA GLY A 97 12.57 10.72 -2.92
C GLY A 97 11.66 9.75 -3.69
N GLY A 98 10.43 10.17 -4.00
CA GLY A 98 9.35 9.31 -4.45
C GLY A 98 8.69 8.52 -3.31
N PRO A 99 7.52 7.90 -3.54
CA PRO A 99 6.79 7.21 -2.47
C PRO A 99 7.52 5.98 -1.95
N ARG A 100 7.51 5.80 -0.62
CA ARG A 100 8.12 4.65 0.05
C ARG A 100 7.54 3.31 -0.45
N ALA A 101 6.22 3.22 -0.63
CA ALA A 101 5.57 2.02 -1.17
C ALA A 101 6.06 1.71 -2.60
N ALA A 102 6.25 2.73 -3.45
CA ALA A 102 6.76 2.56 -4.81
C ALA A 102 8.20 2.03 -4.83
N ARG A 103 9.03 2.41 -3.85
CA ARG A 103 10.38 1.86 -3.68
C ARG A 103 10.34 0.39 -3.28
N LEU A 104 9.49 0.03 -2.33
CA LEU A 104 9.30 -1.36 -1.88
C LEU A 104 8.76 -2.23 -3.02
N ALA A 105 7.77 -1.75 -3.78
CA ALA A 105 7.22 -2.44 -4.94
C ALA A 105 8.30 -2.74 -5.99
N ARG A 106 9.16 -1.76 -6.31
CA ARG A 106 10.32 -1.96 -7.20
C ARG A 106 11.32 -2.97 -6.65
N ALA A 107 11.64 -2.90 -5.36
CA ALA A 107 12.56 -3.85 -4.72
C ALA A 107 12.02 -5.29 -4.69
N LEU A 108 10.70 -5.46 -4.77
CA LEU A 108 10.00 -6.74 -4.85
C LEU A 108 9.69 -7.18 -6.29
N ASN A 109 10.08 -6.39 -7.30
CA ASN A 109 9.76 -6.59 -8.70
C ASN A 109 8.25 -6.80 -8.92
N LEU A 110 7.45 -5.85 -8.42
CA LEU A 110 6.00 -5.82 -8.55
C LEU A 110 5.59 -4.77 -9.57
N ASP A 111 4.69 -5.16 -10.48
CA ASP A 111 4.10 -4.21 -11.43
C ASP A 111 3.07 -3.32 -10.70
N MET A 112 3.15 -2.01 -10.92
CA MET A 112 2.27 -1.01 -10.31
C MET A 112 1.24 -0.45 -11.29
N ASP A 113 1.27 -0.85 -12.57
CA ASP A 113 0.23 -0.42 -13.52
C ASP A 113 -1.11 -1.05 -13.10
N PRO A 114 -2.14 -0.24 -12.77
CA PRO A 114 -3.45 -0.74 -12.39
C PRO A 114 -4.13 -1.56 -13.50
N ARG A 115 -3.67 -1.47 -14.75
CA ARG A 115 -4.15 -2.25 -15.90
C ARG A 115 -3.32 -3.52 -16.16
N SER A 116 -2.28 -3.77 -15.36
CA SER A 116 -1.40 -4.92 -15.55
C SER A 116 -2.12 -6.25 -15.30
N SER A 117 -1.88 -7.21 -16.20
CA SER A 117 -2.26 -8.61 -16.05
C SER A 117 -1.13 -9.47 -15.47
N ALA A 118 -0.04 -8.88 -14.99
CA ALA A 118 1.09 -9.63 -14.44
C ALA A 118 0.69 -10.45 -13.20
N GLY A 119 1.30 -11.62 -13.02
CA GLY A 119 1.09 -12.46 -11.83
C GLY A 119 1.61 -11.85 -10.53
N ARG A 120 2.49 -10.84 -10.62
CA ARG A 120 3.15 -10.16 -9.49
C ARG A 120 2.87 -8.66 -9.54
N ARG A 121 1.99 -8.17 -8.66
CA ARG A 121 1.49 -6.79 -8.71
C ARG A 121 1.49 -6.12 -7.35
N ALA A 122 1.64 -4.80 -7.36
CA ALA A 122 1.43 -3.92 -6.22
C ALA A 122 0.18 -3.08 -6.45
N ILE A 123 -0.65 -2.94 -5.42
CA ILE A 123 -1.83 -2.09 -5.44
C ILE A 123 -1.79 -1.12 -4.27
N GLU A 124 -2.28 0.09 -4.50
CA GLU A 124 -2.50 1.10 -3.46
C GLU A 124 -3.90 0.86 -2.89
N VAL A 125 -4.01 0.77 -1.56
CA VAL A 125 -5.29 0.56 -0.86
C VAL A 125 -5.51 1.63 0.19
N TYR A 126 -6.77 1.82 0.58
CA TYR A 126 -7.15 2.68 1.71
C TYR A 126 -8.16 1.91 2.57
N PRO A 127 -7.76 1.33 3.72
CA PRO A 127 -8.60 0.43 4.52
C PRO A 127 -9.84 1.09 5.11
N HIS A 128 -9.80 2.40 5.41
CA HIS A 128 -10.92 3.11 6.03
C HIS A 128 -12.23 3.03 5.20
N PRO A 129 -12.24 3.38 3.89
CA PRO A 129 -13.37 3.12 3.00
C PRO A 129 -13.82 1.68 2.94
N ALA A 130 -12.89 0.72 2.94
CA ALA A 130 -13.24 -0.70 2.91
C ALA A 130 -14.04 -1.09 4.16
N THR A 131 -13.63 -0.61 5.34
CA THR A 131 -14.38 -0.79 6.60
C THR A 131 -15.79 -0.19 6.51
N VAL A 132 -15.94 1.01 5.91
CA VAL A 132 -17.26 1.62 5.72
C VAL A 132 -18.14 0.74 4.83
N VAL A 133 -17.64 0.25 3.69
CA VAL A 133 -18.44 -0.56 2.77
C VAL A 133 -18.81 -1.92 3.35
N LEU A 134 -17.93 -2.51 4.17
CA LEU A 134 -18.12 -3.88 4.68
C LEU A 134 -18.99 -3.95 5.94
N PHE A 135 -19.02 -2.90 6.77
CA PHE A 135 -19.57 -2.99 8.13
C PHE A 135 -20.58 -1.90 8.51
N ARG A 136 -20.89 -0.96 7.63
CA ARG A 136 -21.86 0.11 7.89
C ARG A 136 -23.07 -0.01 6.97
#